data_AF-A0A920SGH3-F1
#
_entry.id   AF-A0A920SGH3-F1
#
_cell.length_a   1.000
_cell.length_b   1.000
_cell.length_c   1.000
_cell.angle_alpha   90.00
_cell.angle_beta   90.00
_cell.angle_gamma   90.00
#
_symmetry.space_group_name_H-M   'P 1'
#
loop_
_entity.id
_entity.type
_entity.pdbx_description
1 polymer ?
#
loop_
_entity_poly.entity_id
_entity_poly.type
_entity_poly.pdbx_seq_one_letter_code
_entity_poly.pdbx_strand_id
1 'polypeptide(L)'
;MHSYGGSGAHVAFSVAAPRRVSNGVDYNRLLMLAAVASRRSGLEIAGQDIITNVAGGFKINETAADLPLVLAMASSLYNVPLDSELFAFGEIGLSGENWGPFLKRNVGLLKLEGWD
;
A
#
# COMPACT_ATOMS: atom_id res chain seq x y z
N MET A 1 -19.55 -55.04 11.62
CA MET A 1 -19.11 -53.89 12.43
C MET A 1 -17.61 -53.73 12.27
N HIS A 2 -17.16 -52.78 11.45
CA HIS A 2 -15.78 -52.26 11.46
C HIS A 2 -15.82 -50.90 10.76
N SER A 3 -15.98 -49.84 11.56
CA SER A 3 -15.91 -48.46 11.08
C SER A 3 -14.46 -48.02 11.00
N TYR A 4 -13.97 -47.73 9.80
CA TYR A 4 -12.77 -46.93 9.61
C TYR A 4 -13.14 -45.45 9.72
N GLY A 5 -13.07 -44.91 10.94
CA GLY A 5 -13.21 -43.48 11.23
C GLY A 5 -11.83 -42.85 11.39
N GLY A 6 -11.16 -42.54 10.29
CA GLY A 6 -9.92 -41.76 10.28
C GLY A 6 -10.18 -40.41 9.65
N SER A 7 -10.62 -39.44 10.47
CA SER A 7 -10.78 -38.04 10.07
C SER A 7 -9.44 -37.50 9.57
N GLY A 8 -9.33 -37.28 8.26
CA GLY A 8 -8.21 -36.57 7.66
C GLY A 8 -8.25 -35.12 8.15
N ALA A 9 -7.39 -34.79 9.12
CA ALA A 9 -7.16 -33.41 9.50
C ALA A 9 -6.52 -32.69 8.29
N HIS A 10 -7.33 -32.01 7.51
CA HIS A 10 -6.86 -31.02 6.56
C HIS A 10 -6.14 -29.95 7.37
N VAL A 11 -4.81 -29.89 7.25
CA VAL A 11 -4.02 -28.79 7.81
C VAL A 11 -4.44 -27.54 7.05
N ALA A 12 -5.34 -26.76 7.64
CA ALA A 12 -5.74 -25.48 7.10
C ALA A 12 -4.51 -24.55 7.17
N PHE A 13 -3.93 -24.25 6.01
CA PHE A 13 -2.95 -23.17 5.91
C PHE A 13 -3.69 -21.86 6.19
N SER A 14 -3.56 -21.34 7.41
CA SER A 14 -4.01 -20.00 7.73
C SER A 14 -2.99 -19.02 7.15
N VAL A 15 -3.39 -18.27 6.13
CA VAL A 15 -2.59 -17.15 5.63
C VAL A 15 -2.60 -16.09 6.73
N ALA A 16 -1.46 -15.89 7.38
CA ALA A 16 -1.31 -14.81 8.35
C ALA A 16 -1.62 -13.47 7.67
N ALA A 17 -2.31 -12.58 8.37
CA ALA A 17 -2.60 -11.26 7.84
C ALA A 17 -1.29 -10.53 7.49
N PRO A 18 -1.23 -9.81 6.36
CA PRO A 18 -0.04 -9.05 5.98
C PRO A 18 0.35 -8.06 7.06
N ARG A 19 1.65 -7.96 7.30
CA ARG A 19 2.22 -7.08 8.31
C ARG A 19 2.10 -5.64 7.86
N ARG A 20 1.79 -4.75 8.80
CA ARG A 20 1.77 -3.31 8.57
C ARG A 20 2.59 -2.65 9.66
N VAL A 21 3.61 -1.90 9.26
CA VAL A 21 4.57 -1.26 10.15
C VAL A 21 4.70 0.18 9.71
N SER A 22 4.57 1.08 10.68
CA SER A 22 4.68 2.52 10.45
C SER A 22 5.74 3.11 11.38
N ASN A 23 6.76 3.74 10.82
CA ASN A 23 7.73 4.52 11.57
C ASN A 23 7.79 5.96 11.03
N GLY A 24 7.56 6.93 11.91
CA GLY A 24 7.55 8.35 11.55
C GLY A 24 6.24 8.87 10.93
N VAL A 25 5.24 8.02 10.71
CA VAL A 25 3.86 8.44 10.35
C VAL A 25 2.83 7.73 11.23
N ASP A 26 1.63 8.29 11.31
CA ASP A 26 0.52 7.66 12.04
C ASP A 26 0.11 6.32 11.41
N TYR A 27 -0.11 5.31 12.24
CA TYR A 27 -0.45 3.96 11.79
C TYR A 27 -1.84 3.91 11.15
N ASN A 28 -2.84 4.61 11.70
CA ASN A 28 -4.19 4.60 11.13
C ASN A 28 -4.22 5.32 9.79
N ARG A 29 -3.44 6.40 9.64
CA ARG A 29 -3.23 7.06 8.36
C ARG A 29 -2.60 6.11 7.34
N LEU A 30 -1.59 5.32 7.71
CA LEU A 30 -1.04 4.28 6.83
C LEU A 30 -2.12 3.29 6.36
N LEU A 31 -2.95 2.79 7.28
CA LEU A 31 -4.05 1.88 6.95
C LEU A 31 -5.06 2.53 5.99
N MET A 32 -5.43 3.77 6.27
CA MET A 32 -6.36 4.54 5.45
C MET A 32 -5.81 4.74 4.03
N LEU A 33 -4.56 5.18 3.91
CA LEU A 33 -3.92 5.40 2.61
C LEU A 33 -3.74 4.12 1.82
N ALA A 34 -3.36 3.01 2.47
CA ALA A 34 -3.30 1.70 1.83
C ALA A 34 -4.69 1.26 1.31
N ALA A 35 -5.75 1.50 2.07
CA ALA A 35 -7.11 1.18 1.66
C ALA A 35 -7.58 2.04 0.47
N VAL A 36 -7.31 3.35 0.51
CA VAL A 36 -7.62 4.26 -0.60
C VAL A 36 -6.82 3.89 -1.84
N ALA A 37 -5.52 3.60 -1.70
CA ALA A 37 -4.68 3.20 -2.81
C ALA A 37 -5.11 1.87 -3.44
N SER A 38 -5.56 0.91 -2.63
CA SER A 38 -6.11 -0.33 -3.16
C SER A 38 -7.43 -0.10 -3.91
N ARG A 39 -8.35 0.70 -3.35
CA ARG A 39 -9.71 0.88 -3.90
C ARG A 39 -9.81 1.87 -5.05
N ARG A 40 -8.98 2.91 -5.07
CA ARG A 40 -9.09 4.03 -6.01
C ARG A 40 -8.08 3.97 -7.14
N SER A 41 -6.89 3.45 -6.85
CA SER A 41 -5.80 3.34 -7.84
C SER A 41 -5.52 1.91 -8.28
N GLY A 42 -6.28 0.92 -7.80
CA GLY A 42 -6.07 -0.48 -8.16
C GLY A 42 -4.71 -1.04 -7.73
N LEU A 43 -4.07 -0.43 -6.71
CA LEU A 43 -2.82 -1.00 -6.19
C LEU A 43 -3.12 -2.34 -5.52
N GLU A 44 -2.40 -3.38 -5.90
CA GLU A 44 -2.52 -4.73 -5.33
C GLU A 44 -1.78 -4.85 -3.97
N ILE A 45 -1.94 -3.84 -3.11
CA ILE A 45 -1.25 -3.70 -1.83
C ILE A 45 -1.95 -4.45 -0.68
N ALA A 46 -3.23 -4.82 -0.82
CA ALA A 46 -4.02 -5.41 0.26
C ALA A 46 -3.43 -6.70 0.85
N GLY A 47 -2.78 -7.52 0.00
CA GLY A 47 -2.13 -8.78 0.36
C GLY A 47 -0.63 -8.67 0.67
N GLN A 48 -0.07 -7.46 0.65
CA GLN A 48 1.38 -7.24 0.78
C GLN A 48 1.72 -6.72 2.17
N ASP A 49 2.91 -7.05 2.64
CA ASP A 49 3.49 -6.40 3.82
C ASP A 49 3.79 -4.93 3.49
N ILE A 50 3.38 -4.04 4.38
CA ILE A 50 3.59 -2.60 4.23
C ILE A 50 4.49 -2.14 5.37
N ILE A 51 5.68 -1.68 5.03
CA ILE A 51 6.64 -1.15 6.01
C ILE A 51 7.03 0.24 5.54
N THR A 52 6.67 1.25 6.32
CA THR A 52 6.98 2.64 6.02
C THR A 52 7.91 3.24 7.06
N ASN A 53 8.82 4.09 6.60
CA ASN A 53 9.79 4.76 7.45
C ASN A 53 10.05 6.17 6.94
N VAL A 54 9.93 7.16 7.83
CA VAL A 54 10.43 8.50 7.57
C VAL A 54 11.92 8.55 7.90
N ALA A 55 12.74 8.81 6.89
CA ALA A 55 14.18 8.94 7.07
C ALA A 55 14.54 10.07 8.05
N GLY A 56 15.67 9.96 8.74
CA GLY A 56 16.14 10.97 9.69
C GLY A 56 15.45 10.95 11.07
N GLY A 57 14.55 10.00 11.33
CA GLY A 57 13.89 9.85 12.64
C GLY A 57 12.79 10.88 12.90
N PHE A 58 12.34 11.58 11.86
CA PHE A 58 11.26 12.56 11.98
C PHE A 58 9.90 11.89 12.16
N LYS A 59 8.98 12.62 12.78
CA LYS A 59 7.55 12.27 12.85
C LYS A 59 6.75 13.29 12.08
N ILE A 60 5.95 12.83 11.14
CA ILE A 60 5.13 13.66 10.27
C ILE A 60 3.66 13.40 10.60
N ASN A 61 2.97 14.48 10.97
CA ASN A 61 1.54 14.45 11.36
C ASN A 61 0.64 15.20 10.35
N GLU A 62 1.24 15.93 9.41
CA GLU A 62 0.53 16.80 8.48
C GLU A 62 0.06 16.02 7.23
N THR A 63 -1.10 16.38 6.65
CA THR A 63 -1.76 15.60 5.57
C THR A 63 -1.08 15.70 4.20
N ALA A 64 -0.25 16.70 3.95
CA ALA A 64 0.51 16.84 2.70
C ALA A 64 1.54 15.72 2.49
N ALA A 65 1.91 14.95 3.53
CA ALA A 65 2.74 13.76 3.39
C ALA A 65 1.99 12.52 2.86
N ASP A 66 0.68 12.59 2.69
CA ASP A 66 -0.12 11.46 2.21
C ASP A 66 0.30 11.05 0.78
N LEU A 67 0.41 12.01 -0.14
CA LEU A 67 0.85 11.76 -1.51
C LEU A 67 2.26 11.15 -1.57
N PRO A 68 3.30 11.72 -0.94
CA PRO A 68 4.63 11.11 -0.85
C PRO A 68 4.61 9.68 -0.30
N LEU A 69 3.82 9.42 0.74
CA LEU A 69 3.73 8.10 1.35
C LEU A 69 3.15 7.07 0.39
N VAL A 70 2.10 7.43 -0.36
CA VAL A 70 1.50 6.53 -1.34
C VAL A 70 2.39 6.34 -2.57
N LEU A 71 3.11 7.37 -3.00
CA LEU A 71 4.12 7.25 -4.06
C LEU A 71 5.23 6.28 -3.66
N ALA A 72 5.71 6.35 -2.43
CA ALA A 72 6.70 5.41 -1.91
C ALA A 72 6.15 3.98 -1.86
N MET A 73 4.89 3.79 -1.45
CA MET A 73 4.24 2.47 -1.48
C MET A 73 4.11 1.92 -2.90
N ALA A 74 3.67 2.75 -3.86
CA ALA A 74 3.55 2.34 -5.26
C ALA A 74 4.91 2.03 -5.90
N SER A 75 5.91 2.89 -5.66
CA SER A 75 7.29 2.68 -6.12
C SER A 75 7.87 1.36 -5.60
N SER A 76 7.66 1.08 -4.31
CA SER A 76 8.06 -0.19 -3.68
C SER A 76 7.32 -1.40 -4.28
N LEU A 77 5.99 -1.28 -4.44
CA LEU A 77 5.16 -2.36 -4.98
C LEU A 77 5.56 -2.76 -6.40
N TYR A 78 5.85 -1.79 -7.26
CA TYR A 78 6.20 -2.03 -8.67
C TYR A 78 7.70 -2.13 -8.93
N ASN A 79 8.53 -1.94 -7.90
CA ASN A 79 9.98 -1.90 -8.03
C ASN A 79 10.46 -0.89 -9.10
N VAL A 80 9.80 0.26 -9.16
CA VAL A 80 10.16 1.37 -10.06
C VAL A 80 10.62 2.54 -9.21
N PRO A 81 11.89 2.96 -9.31
CA PRO A 81 12.38 4.09 -8.53
C PRO A 81 11.68 5.39 -8.95
N LEU A 82 11.37 6.23 -7.97
CA LEU A 82 10.94 7.61 -8.21
C LEU A 82 12.14 8.44 -8.68
N ASP A 83 11.87 9.52 -9.42
CA ASP A 83 12.89 10.50 -9.82
C ASP A 83 13.56 11.11 -8.57
N SER A 84 14.90 11.21 -8.58
CA SER A 84 15.68 11.78 -7.48
C SER A 84 15.40 13.27 -7.23
N GLU A 85 14.90 13.98 -8.25
CA GLU A 85 14.52 15.40 -8.15
C GLU A 85 13.02 15.57 -7.84
N LEU A 86 12.29 14.47 -7.63
CA LEU A 86 10.87 14.51 -7.31
C LEU A 86 10.63 15.18 -5.96
N PHE A 87 9.94 16.30 -5.99
CA PHE A 87 9.30 16.89 -4.82
C PHE A 87 7.79 16.65 -4.90
N ALA A 88 7.21 16.09 -3.85
CA ALA A 88 5.79 15.79 -3.77
C ALA A 88 5.21 16.24 -2.43
N PHE A 89 3.99 16.74 -2.47
CA PHE A 89 3.17 17.07 -1.30
C PHE A 89 1.71 17.09 -1.75
N GLY A 90 0.80 16.67 -0.88
CA GLY A 90 -0.62 16.63 -1.18
C GLY A 90 -1.35 15.70 -0.23
N GLU A 91 -2.55 16.11 0.15
CA GLU A 91 -3.48 15.31 0.94
C GLU A 91 -4.21 14.31 0.06
N ILE A 92 -4.50 13.13 0.61
CA ILE A 92 -5.32 12.12 -0.03
C ILE A 92 -6.63 11.97 0.75
N GLY A 93 -7.70 12.52 0.18
CA GLY A 93 -9.05 12.24 0.64
C GLY A 93 -9.51 10.82 0.29
N LEU A 94 -10.56 10.34 0.97
CA LEU A 94 -11.14 9.00 0.77
C LEU A 94 -11.72 8.77 -0.64
N SER A 95 -12.04 9.85 -1.35
CA SER A 95 -12.46 9.84 -2.76
C SER A 95 -11.30 9.58 -3.72
N GLY A 96 -10.05 9.80 -3.30
CA GLY A 96 -8.85 9.62 -4.13
C GLY A 96 -8.68 10.68 -5.24
N GLU A 97 -9.38 11.81 -5.13
CA GLU A 97 -9.64 12.74 -6.24
C GLU A 97 -8.41 13.42 -6.87
N ASN A 98 -7.28 13.52 -6.18
CA ASN A 98 -6.19 14.44 -6.60
C ASN A 98 -4.83 13.80 -6.93
N TRP A 99 -4.66 12.47 -6.88
CA TRP A 99 -3.31 11.88 -6.95
C TRP A 99 -3.07 10.82 -8.04
N GLY A 100 -4.11 10.34 -8.72
CA GLY A 100 -3.98 9.37 -9.81
C GLY A 100 -3.13 9.84 -11.01
N PRO A 101 -3.35 11.07 -11.54
CA PRO A 101 -2.50 11.62 -12.61
C PRO A 101 -1.03 11.78 -12.20
N PHE A 102 -0.77 12.08 -10.93
CA PHE A 102 0.58 12.23 -10.40
C PHE A 102 1.35 10.90 -10.41
N LEU A 103 0.70 9.79 -10.06
CA LEU A 103 1.27 8.46 -10.18
C LEU A 103 1.62 8.10 -11.63
N LYS A 104 0.69 8.31 -12.57
CA LYS A 104 0.90 7.98 -13.99
C LYS A 104 2.14 8.67 -14.56
N ARG A 105 2.41 9.91 -14.14
CA ARG A 105 3.56 10.68 -14.60
C ARG A 105 4.89 10.22 -14.00
N ASN A 106 4.91 9.88 -12.70
CA ASN A 106 6.17 9.70 -11.96
C ASN A 106 6.54 8.23 -11.70
N VAL A 107 5.62 7.27 -11.87
CA VAL A 107 5.89 5.83 -11.67
C VAL A 107 5.98 5.06 -12.99
N GLY A 108 5.75 5.72 -14.13
CA GLY A 108 6.17 5.28 -15.48
C GLY A 108 5.65 3.94 -16.03
N LEU A 109 5.05 3.07 -15.22
CA LEU A 109 4.72 1.70 -15.57
C LEU A 109 3.44 1.26 -14.86
N LEU A 110 2.30 1.82 -15.30
CA LEU A 110 0.99 1.23 -15.04
C LEU A 110 0.21 1.13 -16.35
N LYS A 111 0.76 0.34 -17.27
CA LYS A 111 -0.03 -0.41 -18.25
C LYS A 111 -0.44 -1.74 -17.59
N LEU A 112 -1.35 -1.66 -16.64
CA LEU A 112 -2.16 -2.80 -16.21
C LEU A 112 -3.60 -2.35 -16.39
N GLU A 113 -4.37 -3.18 -17.09
CA GLU A 113 -5.70 -2.85 -17.59
C GLU A 113 -6.65 -2.39 -16.46
N GLY A 114 -7.45 -1.37 -16.73
CA GLY A 114 -8.50 -0.89 -15.82
C GLY A 114 -8.34 0.54 -15.30
N TRP A 115 -7.61 1.41 -16.01
CA TRP A 115 -7.48 2.83 -15.66
C TRP A 115 -7.90 3.71 -16.85
N ASP A 116 -9.15 3.51 -17.24
CA ASP A 116 -9.90 4.17 -18.30
C ASP A 116 -11.24 4.61 -17.72
#